data_AF-A0A497N4Y3-F1
#
_entry.id   AF-A0A497N4Y3-F1
#
_cell.length_a   1.000
_cell.length_b   1.000
_cell.length_c   1.000
_cell.angle_alpha   90.00
_cell.angle_beta   90.00
_cell.angle_gamma   90.00
#
_symmetry.space_group_name_H-M   'P 1'
#
loop_
_entity.id
_entity.type
_entity.pdbx_description
1 polymer ?
#
loop_
_entity_poly.entity_id
_entity_poly.type
_entity_poly.pdbx_seq_one_letter_code
_entity_poly.pdbx_strand_id
1 'polypeptide(L)' 'MTFLIAASKSDPAAQNIVENLLRLHPFKAGEPRGRISVYEAGNVKLALFEGEAIHAENLDEVFPEVEAIAFASRHE' A
#
# COMPACT_ATOMS: atom_id res chain seq x y z
N MET A 1 16.94 -0.37 -0.75
CA MET A 1 15.95 0.02 -1.76
C MET A 1 14.66 -0.73 -1.57
N THR A 2 13.84 -0.24 -0.63
CA THR A 2 12.48 -0.74 -0.36
C THR A 2 11.48 0.28 -0.90
N PHE A 3 10.45 -0.19 -1.61
CA PHE A 3 9.42 0.63 -2.22
C PHE A 3 8.07 0.37 -1.55
N LEU A 4 7.21 1.39 -1.46
CA LEU A 4 5.86 1.26 -0.93
C LEU A 4 4.82 1.53 -2.01
N ILE A 5 3.86 0.64 -2.14
CA ILE A 5 2.60 0.89 -2.84
C ILE A 5 1.55 1.19 -1.77
N ALA A 6 0.95 2.37 -1.84
CA ALA A 6 -0.06 2.83 -0.90
C ALA A 6 -1.43 2.82 -1.57
N ALA A 7 -2.40 2.12 -0.99
CA ALA A 7 -3.74 1.96 -1.54
C ALA A 7 -4.82 2.12 -0.47
N SER A 8 -5.87 2.85 -0.82
CA SER A 8 -7.06 2.99 0.02
C SER A 8 -8.03 1.81 -0.16
N LYS A 9 -8.62 1.33 0.94
CA LYS A 9 -9.74 0.37 0.90
C LYS A 9 -11.04 0.98 0.37
N SER A 10 -11.21 2.30 0.43
CA SER A 10 -12.42 2.99 -0.05
C SER A 10 -12.34 3.40 -1.52
N ASP A 11 -11.18 3.26 -2.18
CA ASP A 11 -11.01 3.57 -3.60
C ASP A 11 -11.16 2.28 -4.45
N PRO A 12 -12.22 2.18 -5.28
CA PRO A 12 -12.44 1.00 -6.13
C PRO A 12 -11.33 0.76 -7.16
N ALA A 13 -10.70 1.81 -7.69
CA ALA A 13 -9.60 1.68 -8.64
C ALA A 13 -8.34 1.15 -7.93
N ALA A 14 -8.07 1.66 -6.72
CA ALA A 14 -6.98 1.16 -5.88
C ALA A 14 -7.18 -0.32 -5.52
N GLN A 15 -8.41 -0.72 -5.17
CA GLN A 15 -8.74 -2.11 -4.87
C GLN A 15 -8.51 -3.03 -6.09
N ASN A 16 -8.88 -2.60 -7.30
CA ASN A 16 -8.62 -3.38 -8.52
C ASN A 16 -7.11 -3.60 -8.75
N ILE A 17 -6.30 -2.56 -8.54
CA ILE A 17 -4.84 -2.65 -8.63
C ILE A 17 -4.30 -3.62 -7.57
N VAL A 18 -4.74 -3.48 -6.32
CA VAL A 18 -4.37 -4.35 -5.20
C VAL A 18 -4.68 -5.81 -5.49
N GLU A 19 -5.90 -6.13 -5.92
CA GLU A 19 -6.33 -7.49 -6.24
C GLU A 19 -5.44 -8.11 -7.32
N ASN A 20 -5.13 -7.34 -8.37
CA ASN A 20 -4.23 -7.80 -9.42
C ASN A 20 -2.79 -7.99 -8.92
N LEU A 21 -2.28 -7.10 -8.07
CA LEU A 21 -0.95 -7.24 -7.49
C LEU A 21 -0.85 -8.51 -6.62
N LEU A 22 -1.82 -8.74 -5.73
CA LEU A 22 -1.86 -9.92 -4.87
C LEU A 22 -2.04 -11.22 -5.65
N ARG A 23 -2.72 -11.17 -6.80
CA ARG A 23 -2.96 -12.33 -7.66
C ARG A 23 -1.78 -12.68 -8.56
N LEU A 24 -1.08 -11.67 -9.09
CA LEU A 24 -0.06 -11.85 -10.13
C LEU A 24 1.39 -11.85 -9.60
N HIS A 25 1.61 -11.32 -8.40
CA HIS A 25 2.92 -11.20 -7.78
C HIS A 25 2.96 -11.93 -6.43
N PRO A 26 4.15 -12.37 -5.96
CA PRO A 26 4.28 -13.23 -4.78
C PRO A 26 4.17 -12.45 -3.46
N PHE A 27 3.18 -11.56 -3.34
CA PHE A 27 2.89 -10.83 -2.11
C PHE A 27 2.42 -11.80 -1.03
N LYS A 28 2.98 -11.66 0.17
CA LYS A 28 2.57 -12.38 1.37
C LYS A 28 2.14 -11.39 2.42
N ALA A 29 1.22 -11.79 3.30
CA ALA A 29 0.87 -10.99 4.45
C ALA A 29 2.12 -10.73 5.31
N GLY A 30 2.41 -9.45 5.54
CA GLY A 30 3.45 -8.99 6.46
C GLY A 30 2.85 -8.60 7.81
N GLU A 31 3.68 -8.01 8.68
CA GLU A 31 3.20 -7.49 9.96
C GLU A 31 2.35 -6.22 9.76
N PRO A 32 1.11 -6.17 10.27
CA PRO A 32 0.28 -4.98 10.18
C PRO A 32 0.87 -3.82 10.99
N ARG A 33 0.72 -2.59 10.50
CA ARG A 33 1.14 -1.37 11.20
C ARG A 33 -0.09 -0.55 11.59
N GLY A 34 -0.56 -0.71 12.83
CA GLY A 34 -1.78 -0.04 13.31
C GLY A 34 -3.02 -0.46 12.53
N ARG A 35 -3.66 0.48 11.82
CA ARG A 35 -4.82 0.24 10.95
C ARG A 35 -4.44 -0.09 9.49
N ILE A 36 -3.15 -0.30 9.22
CA ILE A 36 -2.63 -0.58 7.89
C ILE A 36 -2.32 -2.06 7.76
N SER A 37 -3.00 -2.73 6.83
CA SER A 37 -2.65 -4.08 6.39
C SER A 37 -1.43 -4.02 5.48
N VAL A 38 -0.40 -4.82 5.76
CA VAL A 38 0.86 -4.81 5.00
C VAL A 38 1.04 -6.15 4.29
N TYR A 39 1.45 -6.07 3.03
CA TYR A 39 1.87 -7.23 2.25
C TYR A 39 3.27 -6.99 1.68
N GLU A 40 4.07 -8.04 1.53
CA GLU A 40 5.47 -7.94 1.14
C GLU A 40 5.80 -8.89 -0.01
N ALA A 41 6.55 -8.40 -0.99
CA ALA A 41 7.11 -9.16 -2.10
C ALA A 41 8.53 -8.66 -2.39
N GLY A 42 9.53 -9.35 -1.86
CA GLY A 42 10.94 -8.94 -2.00
C GLY A 42 11.18 -7.57 -1.38
N ASN A 43 11.52 -6.59 -2.21
CA ASN A 43 11.79 -5.22 -1.79
C ASN A 43 10.59 -4.26 -1.98
N VAL A 44 9.39 -4.79 -2.25
CA VAL A 44 8.16 -4.00 -2.39
C VAL A 44 7.22 -4.34 -1.24
N LYS A 45 6.72 -3.29 -0.57
CA LYS A 45 5.65 -3.36 0.41
C LYS A 45 4.37 -2.80 -0.21
N LEU A 46 3.23 -3.40 0.13
CA LEU A 46 1.90 -2.92 -0.21
C LEU A 46 1.16 -2.61 1.09
N ALA A 47 0.79 -1.34 1.27
CA ALA A 47 0.02 -0.84 2.40
C ALA A 47 -1.43 -0.58 2.00
N LEU A 48 -2.35 -1.23 2.71
CA LEU A 48 -3.80 -1.07 2.58
C LEU A 48 -4.36 -0.43 3.84
N PHE A 49 -4.94 0.76 3.73
CA PHE A 49 -5.49 1.52 4.85
C PHE A 49 -6.98 1.84 4.68
N GLU A 50 -7.65 2.03 5.83
CA GLU A 50 -9.06 2.43 5.89
C GLU A 50 -9.15 3.97 5.89
N GLY A 51 -9.64 4.55 4.78
CA GLY A 51 -9.74 6.00 4.57
C GLY A 51 -9.26 6.43 3.18
N GLU A 52 -9.60 7.64 2.72
CA GLU A 52 -9.12 8.15 1.43
C GLU A 52 -7.59 8.25 1.38
N ALA A 53 -7.01 8.01 0.19
CA ALA A 53 -5.56 8.08 -0.04
C ALA A 53 -4.92 9.41 0.38
N ILE A 54 -5.75 10.44 0.54
CA ILE A 54 -5.39 11.82 0.88
C ILE A 54 -5.05 11.97 2.37
N HIS A 55 -5.51 11.07 3.25
CA HIS A 55 -5.15 11.06 4.68
C HIS A 55 -3.90 10.25 5.02
N ALA A 56 -3.09 9.93 4.00
CA ALA A 56 -1.80 9.26 4.14
C ALA A 56 -0.68 10.17 4.69
N GLU A 57 -1.03 11.11 5.57
CA GLU A 57 -0.18 12.24 5.99
C GLU A 57 1.07 11.81 6.79
N ASN A 58 1.19 10.53 7.18
CA ASN A 58 2.31 10.01 7.99
C ASN A 58 2.89 8.68 7.44
N LEU A 59 2.72 8.36 6.15
CA LEU A 59 3.25 7.08 5.61
C LEU A 59 4.78 6.99 5.66
N ASP A 60 5.46 8.12 5.58
CA ASP A 60 6.91 8.24 5.75
C ASP A 60 7.35 7.96 7.20
N GLU A 61 6.55 8.38 8.20
CA GLU A 61 6.80 8.04 9.61
C GLU A 61 6.51 6.57 9.90
N VAL A 62 5.44 6.03 9.29
CA VAL A 62 5.06 4.62 9.48
C VAL A 62 6.02 3.69 8.76
N PHE A 63 6.57 4.09 7.61
CA PHE A 63 7.51 3.31 6.81
C PHE A 63 8.83 4.07 6.56
N PRO A 64 9.63 4.34 7.61
CA PRO A 64 10.86 5.13 7.49
C PRO A 64 11.94 4.43 6.66
N GLU A 65 11.79 3.12 6.42
CA GLU A 65 12.72 2.33 5.61
C GLU A 65 12.50 2.44 4.09
N VAL A 66 11.44 3.12 3.66
CA VAL A 66 11.01 3.19 2.26
C VAL A 66 11.66 4.38 1.54
N GLU A 67 12.11 4.15 0.32
CA GLU A 67 12.77 5.17 -0.51
C GLU A 67 11.82 5.92 -1.44
N ALA A 68 10.71 5.29 -1.85
CA ALA A 68 9.68 5.94 -2.65
C ALA A 68 8.31 5.31 -2.40
N ILE A 69 7.27 6.14 -2.54
CA ILE A 69 5.88 5.76 -2.36
C ILE A 69 5.14 5.96 -3.68
N ALA A 70 4.48 4.90 -4.16
CA ALA A 70 3.56 4.94 -5.29
C ALA A 70 2.11 4.87 -4.75
N PHE A 71 1.34 5.93 -4.96
CA PHE A 71 -0.08 5.95 -4.59
C PHE A 71 -0.93 5.36 -5.71
N ALA A 72 -1.62 4.27 -5.41
CA ALA A 72 -2.67 3.72 -6.25
C ALA A 72 -3.99 4.39 -5.88
N SER A 73 -4.48 5.27 -6.76
CA SER A 73 -5.71 6.04 -6.55
C SER A 73 -6.40 6.30 -7.89
N ARG A 74 -7.72 6.44 -7.86
CA ARG A 74 -8.49 7.00 -8.96
C ARG A 74 -8.14 8.48 -9.16
N HIS A 75 -8.31 8.94 -10.40
CA HIS A 75 -8.34 10.36 -10.74
C HIS A 75 -9.79 10.73 -11.04
N GLU A 76 -10.23 11.92 -10.59
CA GLU A 76 -11.53 12.51 -10.92
C GLU A 76 -11.35 13.66 -11.91
#